data_AF-A0A212C2I2-F1
#
_entry.id   AF-A0A212C2I2-F1
#
_cell.length_a   1.000
_cell.length_b   1.000
_cell.length_c   1.000
_cell.angle_alpha   90.00
_cell.angle_beta   90.00
_cell.angle_gamma   90.00
#
_symmetry.space_group_name_H-M   'P 1'
#
loop_
_entity.id
_entity.type
_entity.pdbx_description
1 polymer ?
#
loop_
_entity_poly.entity_id
_entity_poly.type
_entity_poly.pdbx_seq_one_letter_code
_entity_poly.pdbx_strand_id
1 'polypeptide(L)'
;VVVNALIGAIPSIMNVLLVCLIFWLIFSIMGVNLFAGKFYECINTTDGSRFPTSEVENRSACLALMNVSQNVRWKNLKVNFDNVGLGYLSLLQVATFKGWMDIMYAAVDSVNVDKQPIYEYNLYMYIYFVIFIIFGSFFTLNLFIGVIIDNFNQQKKKISISSLCHCPERHEHYFSKICNVKFNVNYFIRISLIFQ
;
A
#
# COMPACT_ATOMS: atom_id res chain seq x y z
N VAL A 1 -30.14 4.72 7.33
CA VAL A 1 -29.69 3.66 8.27
C VAL A 1 -28.23 3.27 8.04
N VAL A 2 -27.85 2.83 6.84
CA VAL A 2 -26.45 2.43 6.54
C VAL A 2 -25.45 3.58 6.74
N VAL A 3 -25.77 4.79 6.27
CA VAL A 3 -24.89 5.98 6.42
C VAL A 3 -24.60 6.33 7.89
N ASN A 4 -25.60 6.27 8.77
CA ASN A 4 -25.41 6.58 10.19
C ASN A 4 -24.52 5.53 10.90
N ALA A 5 -24.57 4.27 10.45
CA ALA A 5 -23.66 3.23 10.95
C ALA A 5 -22.22 3.46 10.49
N LEU A 6 -22.01 3.93 9.26
CA LEU A 6 -20.69 4.28 8.74
C LEU A 6 -20.08 5.46 9.51
N ILE A 7 -20.85 6.51 9.77
CA ILE A 7 -20.38 7.69 10.51
C ILE A 7 -19.94 7.33 11.93
N GLY A 8 -20.62 6.39 12.58
CA GLY A 8 -20.26 5.90 13.92
C GLY A 8 -18.90 5.20 13.99
N ALA A 9 -18.44 4.60 12.88
CA ALA A 9 -17.15 3.89 12.81
C ALA A 9 -15.97 4.80 12.43
N ILE A 10 -16.23 6.02 11.92
CA ILE A 10 -15.19 6.97 11.47
C ILE A 10 -14.17 7.28 12.58
N PRO A 11 -14.54 7.60 13.83
CA PRO A 11 -13.56 8.00 14.84
C PRO A 11 -12.52 6.92 15.14
N SER A 12 -12.94 5.66 15.20
CA SER A 12 -12.06 4.51 15.41
C SER A 12 -11.12 4.29 14.22
N ILE A 13 -11.63 4.46 12.98
CA ILE A 13 -10.85 4.31 11.74
C ILE A 13 -9.82 5.44 11.60
N MET A 14 -10.18 6.69 11.95
CA MET A 14 -9.31 7.85 11.81
C MET A 14 -8.02 7.72 12.63
N ASN A 15 -8.07 7.14 13.83
CA ASN A 15 -6.88 6.90 14.65
C ASN A 15 -5.88 5.94 13.96
N VAL A 16 -6.38 4.87 13.34
CA VAL A 16 -5.54 3.89 12.63
C VAL A 16 -5.00 4.48 11.32
N LEU A 17 -5.84 5.22 10.59
CA LEU A 17 -5.42 5.90 9.36
C LEU A 17 -4.31 6.91 9.62
N LEU A 18 -4.36 7.67 10.71
CA LEU A 18 -3.34 8.66 11.04
C LEU A 18 -1.96 8.00 11.27
N VAL A 19 -1.92 6.90 12.02
CA VAL A 19 -0.68 6.12 12.22
C VAL A 19 -0.16 5.57 10.90
N CYS A 20 -1.05 5.03 10.06
CA CYS A 20 -0.72 4.51 8.73
C CYS A 20 -0.13 5.61 7.84
N LEU A 21 -0.75 6.80 7.80
CA LEU A 21 -0.29 7.93 7.02
C LEU A 21 1.11 8.37 7.45
N ILE A 22 1.39 8.49 8.75
CA ILE A 22 2.73 8.87 9.24
C ILE A 22 3.77 7.82 8.84
N PHE A 23 3.45 6.53 8.98
CA PHE A 23 4.37 5.48 8.60
C PHE A 23 4.65 5.47 7.09
N TRP A 24 3.59 5.60 6.28
CA TRP A 24 3.69 5.69 4.82
C TRP A 24 4.46 6.95 4.37
N LEU A 25 4.44 8.03 5.17
CA LEU A 25 5.19 9.25 4.87
C LEU A 25 6.69 8.97 4.82
N ILE A 26 7.21 8.19 5.77
CA ILE A 26 8.63 7.86 5.86
C ILE A 26 9.08 7.10 4.61
N PHE A 27 8.29 6.10 4.19
CA PHE A 27 8.55 5.37 2.96
C PHE A 27 8.43 6.26 1.72
N SER A 28 7.43 7.15 1.67
CA SER A 28 7.25 8.06 0.54
C SER A 28 8.45 9.01 0.39
N ILE A 29 8.93 9.61 1.48
CA ILE A 29 10.12 10.48 1.47
C ILE A 29 11.37 9.68 1.04
N MET A 30 11.55 8.47 1.58
CA MET A 30 12.66 7.60 1.18
C MET A 30 12.59 7.22 -0.30
N GLY A 31 11.40 6.89 -0.81
CA GLY A 31 11.16 6.57 -2.22
C GLY A 31 11.46 7.74 -3.14
N VAL A 32 11.07 8.97 -2.77
CA VAL A 32 11.42 10.17 -3.54
C VAL A 32 12.95 10.34 -3.62
N ASN A 33 13.66 10.18 -2.52
CA ASN A 33 15.13 10.30 -2.53
C ASN A 33 15.82 9.23 -3.42
N LEU A 34 15.24 8.04 -3.51
CA LEU A 34 15.82 6.94 -4.29
C LEU A 34 15.47 7.02 -5.79
N PHE A 35 14.25 7.43 -6.13
CA PHE A 35 13.66 7.21 -7.45
C PHE A 35 13.21 8.47 -8.18
N ALA A 36 13.22 9.64 -7.54
CA ALA A 36 12.79 10.89 -8.19
C ALA A 36 13.59 11.17 -9.47
N GLY A 37 12.88 11.42 -10.57
CA GLY A 37 13.47 11.73 -11.86
C GLY A 37 14.13 10.55 -12.58
N LYS A 38 14.08 9.33 -12.03
CA LYS A 38 14.73 8.14 -12.63
C LYS A 38 13.79 7.23 -13.42
N PHE A 39 12.47 7.49 -13.38
CA PHE A 39 11.45 6.68 -14.06
C PHE A 39 11.18 7.13 -15.50
N TYR A 40 12.05 7.97 -16.05
CA TYR A 40 11.95 8.39 -17.43
C TYR A 40 12.56 7.35 -18.36
N GLU A 41 11.93 7.13 -19.50
CA GLU A 41 12.40 6.22 -20.54
C GLU A 41 12.14 6.79 -21.93
N CYS A 42 13.07 6.54 -22.85
CA CYS A 42 12.90 6.77 -24.26
C CYS A 42 12.12 5.60 -24.87
N ILE A 43 10.96 5.88 -25.46
CA ILE A 43 10.13 4.89 -26.13
C ILE A 43 9.80 5.26 -27.57
N ASN A 44 9.53 4.23 -28.37
CA ASN A 44 8.90 4.39 -29.67
C ASN A 44 7.38 4.52 -29.48
N THR A 45 6.77 5.58 -30.01
CA THR A 45 5.32 5.82 -29.86
C THR A 45 4.46 4.95 -30.75
N THR A 46 5.02 4.30 -31.78
CA THR A 46 4.30 3.38 -32.66
C THR A 46 4.01 2.06 -31.95
N ASP A 47 5.03 1.46 -31.34
CA ASP A 47 4.95 0.13 -30.72
C ASP A 47 4.88 0.19 -29.18
N GLY A 48 5.17 1.35 -28.58
CA GLY A 48 5.27 1.52 -27.14
C GLY A 48 6.52 0.91 -26.50
N SER A 49 7.41 0.33 -27.32
CA SER A 49 8.63 -0.35 -26.88
C SER A 49 9.71 0.63 -26.41
N ARG A 50 10.47 0.18 -25.41
CA ARG A 50 11.65 0.90 -24.88
C ARG A 50 12.83 0.72 -25.83
N PHE A 51 13.55 1.80 -26.13
CA PHE A 51 14.80 1.71 -26.89
C PHE A 51 15.91 1.04 -26.06
N PRO A 52 16.75 0.19 -26.70
CA PRO A 52 17.89 -0.42 -26.03
C PRO A 52 18.94 0.65 -25.68
N THR A 53 19.64 0.45 -24.57
CA THR A 53 20.66 1.37 -24.06
C THR A 53 21.89 1.47 -24.97
N SER A 54 22.08 0.52 -25.90
CA SER A 54 23.11 0.55 -26.94
C SER A 54 22.88 1.63 -28.00
N GLU A 55 21.62 2.02 -28.24
CA GLU A 55 21.26 3.07 -29.20
C GLU A 55 21.04 4.41 -28.49
N VAL A 56 20.42 4.38 -27.31
CA VAL A 56 20.06 5.58 -26.54
C VAL A 56 20.54 5.44 -25.10
N GLU A 57 21.68 6.07 -24.78
CA GLU A 57 22.23 5.99 -23.42
C GLU A 57 21.59 7.00 -22.46
N ASN A 58 21.36 8.23 -22.93
CA ASN A 58 20.96 9.36 -22.09
C ASN A 58 19.81 10.15 -22.71
N ARG A 59 19.15 10.99 -21.92
CA ARG A 59 18.05 11.87 -22.37
C ARG A 59 18.44 12.73 -23.57
N SER A 60 19.64 13.29 -23.58
CA SER A 60 20.13 14.12 -24.69
C SER A 60 20.19 13.35 -26.01
N ALA A 61 20.55 12.05 -25.96
CA ALA A 61 20.54 11.19 -27.14
C ALA A 61 19.10 10.93 -27.61
N CYS A 62 18.17 10.67 -26.68
CA CYS A 62 16.75 10.53 -27.03
C CYS A 62 16.19 11.82 -27.68
N LEU A 63 16.53 12.99 -27.14
CA LEU A 63 16.11 14.28 -27.72
C LEU A 63 16.68 14.50 -29.12
N ALA A 64 17.92 14.08 -29.39
CA ALA A 64 18.50 14.14 -30.72
C ALA A 64 17.74 13.24 -31.71
N LEU A 65 17.33 12.05 -31.30
CA LEU A 65 16.48 11.15 -32.08
C LEU A 65 15.07 11.72 -32.33
N MET A 66 14.50 12.40 -31.34
CA MET A 66 13.19 13.07 -31.49
C MET A 66 13.20 14.18 -32.55
N ASN A 67 14.34 14.84 -32.77
CA ASN A 67 14.48 15.86 -33.84
C ASN A 67 14.47 15.24 -35.24
N VAL A 68 14.89 13.98 -35.37
CA VAL A 68 14.97 13.25 -36.65
C VAL A 68 13.70 12.43 -36.91
N SER A 69 13.11 11.85 -35.86
CA SER A 69 11.97 10.92 -35.94
C SER A 69 10.80 11.40 -35.08
N GLN A 70 9.62 11.50 -35.68
CA GLN A 70 8.38 11.91 -34.98
C GLN A 70 7.84 10.83 -34.02
N ASN A 71 8.30 9.59 -34.15
CA ASN A 71 7.78 8.45 -33.39
C ASN A 71 8.57 8.15 -32.11
N VAL A 72 9.38 9.09 -31.61
CA VAL A 72 10.19 8.90 -30.40
C VAL A 72 9.72 9.86 -29.32
N ARG A 73 9.64 9.37 -28.07
CA ARG A 73 9.28 10.22 -26.92
C ARG A 73 10.05 9.82 -25.67
N TRP A 74 10.64 10.82 -25.01
CA TRP A 74 11.08 10.72 -23.62
C TRP A 74 9.86 10.87 -22.70
N LYS A 75 9.35 9.77 -22.15
CA LYS A 75 8.16 9.77 -21.29
C LYS A 75 8.52 9.39 -19.86
N ASN A 76 7.75 9.90 -18.91
CA ASN A 76 7.78 9.45 -17.52
C ASN A 76 6.66 8.44 -17.28
N LEU A 77 6.84 7.58 -16.28
CA LEU A 77 5.76 6.76 -15.75
C LEU A 77 4.70 7.67 -15.09
N LYS A 78 3.42 7.41 -15.35
CA LYS A 78 2.30 8.24 -14.86
C LYS A 78 2.21 8.27 -13.32
N VAL A 79 2.60 7.17 -12.70
CA VAL A 79 2.59 6.96 -11.25
C VAL A 79 4.04 6.70 -10.86
N ASN A 80 4.63 7.63 -10.12
CA ASN A 80 6.07 7.67 -9.88
C ASN A 80 6.38 8.25 -8.50
N PHE A 81 7.68 8.44 -8.22
CA PHE A 81 8.20 8.99 -6.96
C PHE A 81 8.82 10.38 -7.13
N ASP A 82 8.36 11.20 -8.09
CA ASP A 82 8.92 12.55 -8.29
C ASP A 82 8.55 13.52 -7.16
N ASN A 83 7.40 13.30 -6.52
CA ASN A 83 6.90 14.10 -5.39
C ASN A 83 6.34 13.18 -4.32
N VAL A 84 6.34 13.62 -3.06
CA VAL A 84 5.81 12.83 -1.92
C VAL A 84 4.34 12.43 -2.15
N GLY A 85 3.52 13.31 -2.73
CA GLY A 85 2.12 12.99 -3.05
C GLY A 85 1.97 11.88 -4.09
N LEU A 86 2.76 11.91 -5.17
CA LEU A 86 2.78 10.84 -6.17
C LEU A 86 3.41 9.56 -5.59
N GLY A 87 4.40 9.69 -4.71
CA GLY A 87 4.98 8.58 -3.95
C GLY A 87 3.94 7.86 -3.09
N TYR A 88 3.03 8.59 -2.45
CA TYR A 88 1.89 7.99 -1.74
C TYR A 88 0.96 7.20 -2.66
N LEU A 89 0.64 7.76 -3.83
CA LEU A 89 -0.20 7.07 -4.81
C LEU A 89 0.48 5.78 -5.31
N SER A 90 1.80 5.84 -5.55
CA SER A 90 2.62 4.69 -5.93
C SER A 90 2.61 3.61 -4.84
N LEU A 91 2.83 4.01 -3.59
CA LEU A 91 2.79 3.09 -2.44
C LEU A 91 1.40 2.48 -2.22
N LEU A 92 0.32 3.24 -2.47
CA LEU A 92 -1.05 2.71 -2.42
C LEU A 92 -1.29 1.62 -3.48
N GLN A 93 -0.76 1.78 -4.69
CA GLN A 93 -0.84 0.75 -5.75
C GLN A 93 -0.07 -0.52 -5.37
N VAL A 94 1.12 -0.36 -4.78
CA VAL A 94 1.90 -1.47 -4.25
C VAL A 94 1.15 -2.18 -3.11
N ALA A 95 0.59 -1.43 -2.16
CA ALA A 95 -0.15 -1.99 -1.02
C ALA A 95 -1.43 -2.74 -1.44
N THR A 96 -2.04 -2.36 -2.55
CA THR A 96 -3.24 -3.02 -3.10
C THR A 96 -2.91 -4.12 -4.11
N PHE A 97 -1.63 -4.34 -4.41
CA PHE A 97 -1.14 -5.26 -5.45
C PHE A 97 -1.81 -5.04 -6.82
N LYS A 98 -2.14 -3.79 -7.16
CA LYS A 98 -2.72 -3.42 -8.47
C LYS A 98 -1.84 -2.40 -9.17
N GLY A 99 -1.31 -2.74 -10.35
CA GLY A 99 -0.41 -1.85 -11.11
C GLY A 99 1.00 -1.72 -10.50
N TRP A 100 1.32 -2.53 -9.50
CA TRP A 100 2.59 -2.48 -8.77
C TRP A 100 3.79 -2.97 -9.57
N MET A 101 3.57 -3.89 -10.52
CA MET A 101 4.63 -4.46 -11.36
C MET A 101 5.35 -3.37 -12.16
N ASP A 102 4.60 -2.47 -12.79
CA ASP A 102 5.17 -1.39 -13.62
C ASP A 102 6.07 -0.46 -12.80
N ILE A 103 5.66 -0.16 -11.56
CA ILE A 103 6.42 0.66 -10.62
C ILE A 103 7.70 -0.06 -10.18
N MET A 104 7.59 -1.36 -9.87
CA MET A 104 8.73 -2.15 -9.40
C MET A 104 9.75 -2.39 -10.50
N TYR A 105 9.32 -2.70 -11.72
CA TYR A 105 10.20 -2.84 -12.87
C TYR A 105 10.89 -1.51 -13.21
N ALA A 106 10.15 -0.40 -13.22
CA ALA A 106 10.75 0.92 -13.43
C ALA A 106 11.78 1.28 -12.34
N ALA A 107 11.53 0.89 -11.08
CA ALA A 107 12.46 1.12 -9.98
C ALA A 107 13.73 0.27 -10.07
N VAL A 108 13.61 -1.00 -10.45
CA VAL A 108 14.74 -1.93 -10.56
C VAL A 108 15.62 -1.61 -11.77
N ASP A 109 15.00 -1.20 -12.87
CA ASP A 109 15.72 -0.78 -14.08
C ASP A 109 16.31 0.63 -13.97
N SER A 110 15.99 1.37 -12.90
CA SER A 110 16.43 2.75 -12.72
C SER A 110 17.94 2.83 -12.43
N VAL A 111 18.62 3.74 -13.15
CA VAL A 111 20.07 3.95 -13.03
C VAL A 111 20.34 5.29 -12.36
N ASN A 112 20.15 6.37 -13.10
CA ASN A 112 20.37 7.74 -12.65
C ASN A 112 19.42 8.69 -13.39
N VAL A 113 19.33 9.93 -12.89
CA VAL A 113 18.53 10.98 -13.53
C VAL A 113 19.07 11.25 -14.94
N ASP A 114 18.16 11.45 -15.90
CA ASP A 114 18.44 11.68 -17.32
C ASP A 114 19.22 10.56 -18.04
N LYS A 115 19.31 9.36 -17.46
CA LYS A 115 19.87 8.16 -18.11
C LYS A 115 18.76 7.20 -18.51
N GLN A 116 18.96 6.50 -19.64
CA GLN A 116 18.04 5.45 -20.06
C GLN A 116 18.11 4.28 -19.04
N PRO A 117 16.95 3.74 -18.59
CA PRO A 117 16.92 2.61 -17.67
C PRO A 117 17.50 1.36 -18.34
N ILE A 118 18.27 0.60 -17.56
CA ILE A 118 18.93 -0.65 -17.99
C ILE A 118 18.24 -1.79 -17.27
N TYR A 119 17.90 -2.85 -18.01
CA TYR A 119 17.24 -4.03 -17.47
C TYR A 119 18.01 -4.61 -16.27
N GLU A 120 17.34 -4.74 -15.12
CA GLU A 120 17.87 -5.35 -13.89
C GLU A 120 19.18 -4.73 -13.35
N TYR A 121 19.40 -3.44 -13.58
CA TYR A 121 20.61 -2.77 -13.10
C TYR A 121 20.73 -2.77 -11.57
N ASN A 122 19.63 -2.53 -10.86
CA ASN A 122 19.64 -2.40 -9.40
C ASN A 122 18.64 -3.33 -8.71
N LEU A 123 18.97 -4.63 -8.70
CA LEU A 123 18.17 -5.67 -8.06
C LEU A 123 17.90 -5.43 -6.57
N TYR A 124 18.75 -4.67 -5.87
CA TYR A 124 18.54 -4.35 -4.45
C TYR A 124 17.28 -3.52 -4.20
N MET A 125 16.75 -2.83 -5.22
CA MET A 125 15.52 -2.04 -5.10
C MET A 125 14.28 -2.91 -4.84
N TYR A 126 14.30 -4.21 -5.16
CA TYR A 126 13.23 -5.13 -4.76
C TYR A 126 13.05 -5.16 -3.23
N ILE A 127 14.16 -5.08 -2.47
CA ILE A 127 14.14 -5.16 -1.01
C ILE A 127 13.34 -4.00 -0.41
N TYR A 128 13.41 -2.81 -1.01
CA TYR A 128 12.62 -1.65 -0.59
C TYR A 128 11.11 -1.96 -0.61
N PHE A 129 10.61 -2.53 -1.71
CA PHE A 129 9.19 -2.86 -1.85
C PHE A 129 8.77 -4.04 -0.97
N VAL A 130 9.64 -5.06 -0.82
CA VAL A 130 9.39 -6.20 0.07
C VAL A 130 9.23 -5.73 1.53
N ILE A 131 10.15 -4.87 2.00
CA ILE A 131 10.07 -4.30 3.36
C ILE A 131 8.77 -3.50 3.52
N PHE A 132 8.43 -2.65 2.54
CA PHE A 132 7.17 -1.89 2.57
C PHE A 132 5.95 -2.79 2.61
N ILE A 133 5.90 -3.88 1.84
CA ILE A 133 4.78 -4.83 1.82
C ILE A 133 4.63 -5.54 3.17
N ILE A 134 5.74 -5.96 3.80
CA ILE A 134 5.71 -6.63 5.10
C ILE A 134 5.13 -5.70 6.16
N PHE A 135 5.68 -4.48 6.27
CA PHE A 135 5.18 -3.52 7.24
C PHE A 135 3.76 -3.05 6.90
N GLY A 136 3.46 -2.77 5.63
CA GLY A 136 2.14 -2.36 5.16
C GLY A 136 1.05 -3.40 5.43
N SER A 137 1.37 -4.69 5.26
CA SER A 137 0.45 -5.79 5.55
C SER A 137 0.17 -5.93 7.05
N PHE A 138 1.16 -5.64 7.91
CA PHE A 138 0.92 -5.57 9.35
C PHE A 138 -0.10 -4.47 9.71
N PHE A 139 -0.05 -3.32 9.03
CA PHE A 139 -1.02 -2.24 9.24
C PHE A 139 -2.42 -2.58 8.71
N THR A 140 -2.55 -3.25 7.56
CA THR A 140 -3.87 -3.67 7.06
C THR A 140 -4.54 -4.69 7.97
N LEU A 141 -3.76 -5.60 8.57
CA LEU A 141 -4.23 -6.52 9.61
C LEU A 141 -4.69 -5.78 10.87
N ASN A 142 -3.93 -4.77 11.33
CA ASN A 142 -4.31 -3.97 12.49
C ASN A 142 -5.60 -3.16 12.26
N LEU A 143 -5.79 -2.63 11.05
CA LEU A 143 -7.05 -1.98 10.65
C LEU A 143 -8.22 -2.96 10.66
N PHE A 144 -8.02 -4.18 10.14
CA PHE A 144 -9.04 -5.23 10.13
C PHE A 144 -9.47 -5.62 11.55
N ILE A 145 -8.52 -5.80 12.46
CA ILE A 145 -8.77 -6.07 13.89
C ILE A 145 -9.54 -4.90 14.53
N GLY A 146 -9.16 -3.66 14.21
CA GLY A 146 -9.86 -2.46 14.68
C GLY A 146 -11.35 -2.44 14.30
N VAL A 147 -11.68 -2.75 13.04
CA VAL A 147 -13.07 -2.83 12.56
C VAL A 147 -13.85 -3.95 13.24
N ILE A 148 -13.20 -5.10 13.47
CA ILE A 148 -13.80 -6.24 14.17
C ILE A 148 -14.10 -5.88 15.62
N ILE A 149 -13.15 -5.30 16.35
CA ILE A 149 -13.33 -4.89 17.75
C ILE A 149 -14.43 -3.84 17.86
N ASP A 150 -14.46 -2.87 16.95
CA ASP A 150 -15.50 -1.84 16.93
C ASP A 150 -16.89 -2.47 16.69
N ASN A 151 -17.00 -3.41 15.75
CA ASN A 151 -18.22 -4.20 15.53
C ASN A 151 -18.66 -4.97 16.78
N PHE A 152 -17.74 -5.66 17.44
CA PHE A 152 -18.03 -6.39 18.67
C PHE A 152 -18.45 -5.45 19.80
N ASN A 153 -17.82 -4.28 19.94
CA ASN A 153 -18.19 -3.27 20.92
C ASN A 153 -19.58 -2.68 20.65
N GLN A 154 -19.94 -2.47 19.39
CA GLN A 154 -21.29 -2.05 19.00
C GLN A 154 -22.35 -3.13 19.29
N GLN A 155 -22.05 -4.40 19.03
CA GLN A 155 -22.93 -5.52 19.39
C GLN A 155 -23.10 -5.63 20.91
N LYS A 156 -22.01 -5.47 21.68
CA LYS A 156 -22.04 -5.49 23.15
C LYS A 156 -22.92 -4.38 23.73
N LYS A 157 -22.88 -3.17 23.17
CA LYS A 157 -23.77 -2.05 23.58
C LYS A 157 -25.25 -2.34 23.29
N LYS A 158 -25.58 -2.94 22.14
CA LYS A 158 -26.97 -3.32 21.81
C LYS A 158 -27.51 -4.40 22.76
N ILE A 159 -26.68 -5.39 23.07
CA ILE A 159 -27.03 -6.45 24.02
C ILE A 159 -27.19 -5.88 25.43
N SER A 160 -26.29 -4.99 25.89
CA SER A 160 -26.40 -4.41 27.24
C SER A 160 -27.64 -3.52 27.42
N ILE A 161 -28.04 -2.77 26.38
CA ILE A 161 -29.27 -1.96 26.40
C ILE A 161 -30.51 -2.86 26.36
N SER A 162 -30.50 -3.92 25.54
CA SER A 162 -31.58 -4.92 25.49
C SER A 162 -31.75 -5.64 26.84
N SER A 163 -30.66 -6.01 27.50
CA SER A 163 -30.72 -6.61 28.84
C SER A 163 -31.16 -5.63 29.91
N LEU A 164 -30.87 -4.33 29.77
CA LEU A 164 -31.36 -3.28 30.69
C LEU A 164 -32.88 -3.06 30.56
N CYS A 165 -33.43 -3.25 29.35
CA CYS A 165 -34.88 -3.19 29.11
C CYS A 165 -35.60 -4.54 29.32
N HIS A 166 -34.89 -5.63 29.57
CA HIS A 166 -35.47 -6.98 29.66
C HIS A 166 -35.10 -7.74 30.94
N CYS A 167 -35.05 -7.08 32.10
CA CYS A 167 -35.14 -7.76 33.39
C CYS A 167 -36.02 -6.99 34.39
N PRO A 168 -37.15 -7.59 34.83
CA PRO A 168 -37.46 -7.61 36.25
C PRO A 168 -36.49 -8.60 36.95
N GLU A 169 -35.83 -8.11 38.00
CA GLU A 169 -34.95 -8.79 38.96
C GLU A 169 -34.80 -10.34 38.94
N ARG A 170 -33.66 -10.85 38.47
CA ARG A 170 -32.82 -11.92 39.09
C ARG A 170 -31.68 -12.34 38.16
N HIS A 171 -30.63 -12.96 38.71
CA HIS A 171 -29.54 -13.69 38.03
C HIS A 171 -28.14 -13.00 37.93
N GLU A 172 -27.64 -12.43 39.03
CA GLU A 172 -26.23 -12.03 39.17
C GLU A 172 -25.24 -13.22 39.27
N HIS A 173 -25.70 -14.44 39.60
CA HIS A 173 -24.82 -15.53 40.04
C HIS A 173 -24.27 -16.46 38.92
N TYR A 174 -24.77 -16.34 37.68
CA TYR A 174 -24.41 -17.26 36.58
C TYR A 174 -23.31 -16.73 35.64
N PHE A 175 -23.07 -15.41 35.61
CA PHE A 175 -22.15 -14.80 34.65
C PHE A 175 -20.66 -15.03 34.96
N SER A 176 -20.32 -15.24 36.24
CA SER A 176 -18.95 -15.48 36.70
C SER A 176 -18.34 -16.80 36.17
N LYS A 177 -19.16 -17.81 35.85
CA LYS A 177 -18.67 -19.12 35.41
C LYS A 177 -18.32 -19.23 33.92
N ILE A 178 -18.77 -18.30 33.08
CA ILE A 178 -18.60 -18.40 31.61
C ILE A 178 -17.32 -17.68 31.12
N CYS A 179 -16.75 -16.75 31.89
CA CYS A 179 -15.59 -15.95 31.47
C CYS A 179 -14.25 -16.71 31.45
N ASN A 180 -14.20 -17.99 31.84
CA ASN A 180 -12.94 -18.69 32.10
C ASN A 180 -12.62 -19.84 31.13
N VAL A 181 -13.18 -19.87 29.91
CA VAL A 181 -12.89 -20.93 28.94
C VAL A 181 -12.53 -20.39 27.56
N LYS A 182 -11.25 -20.61 27.21
CA LYS A 182 -10.59 -20.57 25.88
C LYS A 182 -10.09 -19.21 25.36
N PHE A 183 -8.97 -18.78 25.95
CA PHE A 183 -7.86 -18.25 25.18
C PHE A 183 -7.12 -19.44 24.53
N ASN A 184 -7.02 -19.49 23.20
CA ASN A 184 -6.11 -20.44 22.55
C ASN A 184 -5.40 -19.78 21.36
N VAL A 185 -4.08 -19.73 21.48
CA VAL A 185 -3.07 -19.01 20.68
C VAL A 185 -2.82 -19.68 19.31
N ASN A 186 -3.68 -20.60 18.87
CA ASN A 186 -3.49 -21.41 17.67
C ASN A 186 -4.07 -20.84 16.37
N TYR A 187 -4.55 -19.59 16.37
CA TYR A 187 -5.00 -18.93 15.14
C TYR A 187 -3.88 -18.16 14.41
N PHE A 188 -2.74 -17.95 15.09
CA PHE A 188 -1.65 -17.08 14.60
C PHE A 188 -0.68 -17.79 13.63
N ILE A 189 -0.69 -19.12 13.55
CA ILE A 189 0.22 -19.89 12.67
C ILE A 189 -0.44 -20.25 11.33
N ARG A 190 -1.79 -20.20 11.21
CA ARG A 190 -2.49 -20.68 10.01
C ARG A 190 -2.72 -19.63 8.92
N ILE A 191 -2.59 -18.35 9.20
CA ILE A 191 -2.82 -17.28 8.21
C ILE A 191 -1.57 -17.00 7.36
N SER A 192 -0.36 -17.29 7.86
CA SER A 192 0.88 -17.15 7.08
C SER A 192 1.07 -18.21 5.99
N LEU A 193 0.24 -19.26 5.95
CA LEU A 193 0.32 -20.36 4.97
C LEU A 193 -0.68 -20.25 3.82
N ILE A 194 -1.50 -19.19 3.77
CA ILE A 194 -2.46 -18.95 2.67
C ILE A 194 -1.85 -18.04 1.58
N PHE A 195 -0.64 -17.52 1.79
CA PHE A 195 0.11 -16.72 0.81
C PHE A 195 1.33 -17.47 0.24
N GLN A 196 1.19 -18.77 -0.04
CA GLN A 196 2.08 -19.53 -0.93
C GLN A 196 1.27 -20.43 -1.85
#